data_AF-A0A535XKJ4-F1
#
_entry.id   AF-A0A535XKJ4-F1
#
_cell.length_a   1.000
_cell.length_b   1.000
_cell.length_c   1.000
_cell.angle_alpha   90.00
_cell.angle_beta   90.00
_cell.angle_gamma   90.00
#
_symmetry.space_group_name_H-M   'P 1'
#
loop_
_entity.id
_entity.type
_entity.pdbx_description
1 polymer ?
#
loop_
_entity_poly.entity_id
_entity_poly.type
_entity_poly.pdbx_seq_one_letter_code
_entity_poly.pdbx_strand_id
1 'polypeptide(L)'
;MPRVWAAVLEHGRQEGTGAVVAVADGSVGLYSTVGGAIVGAGADPRTRAVALTFLRAVEASLDRVPIAVDLPLAGAGEWALIALTHGGPRHRAARTVEAVAKADDPLHTAFNSGRELLIAISALGSKPDGDVRQSRSSPF
;
A
#
# COMPACT_ATOMS: atom_id res chain seq x y z
N MET A 1 20.65 7.97 -0.24
CA MET A 1 19.46 7.40 -0.90
C MET A 1 18.64 6.69 0.18
N PRO A 2 17.30 6.75 0.18
CA PRO A 2 16.49 5.96 1.11
C PRO A 2 16.82 4.46 0.97
N ARG A 3 16.78 3.72 2.08
CA ARG A 3 17.08 2.28 2.11
C ARG A 3 15.93 1.49 1.49
N VAL A 4 14.69 1.92 1.77
CA VAL A 4 13.44 1.34 1.29
C VAL A 4 13.13 1.85 -0.12
N TRP A 5 13.05 0.94 -1.09
CA TRP A 5 12.67 1.25 -2.47
C TRP A 5 11.22 0.93 -2.79
N ALA A 6 10.59 0.06 -1.99
CA ALA A 6 9.18 -0.20 -2.04
C ALA A 6 8.65 -0.64 -0.68
N ALA A 7 7.37 -0.39 -0.45
CA ALA A 7 6.67 -0.85 0.74
C ALA A 7 5.32 -1.45 0.36
N VAL A 8 4.93 -2.48 1.09
CA VAL A 8 3.62 -3.12 0.97
C VAL A 8 2.90 -2.97 2.29
N LEU A 9 1.62 -2.65 2.21
CA LEU A 9 0.72 -2.72 3.33
C LEU A 9 -0.41 -3.69 2.98
N GLU A 10 -0.50 -4.76 3.76
CA GLU A 10 -1.53 -5.76 3.66
C GLU A 10 -2.61 -5.52 4.70
N HIS A 11 -3.85 -5.79 4.32
CA HIS A 11 -5.02 -5.84 5.19
C HIS A 11 -5.70 -7.19 4.99
N GLY A 12 -5.59 -8.05 6.00
CA GLY A 12 -6.22 -9.37 6.00
C GLY A 12 -7.69 -9.28 6.43
N ARG A 13 -8.55 -9.88 5.62
CA ARG A 13 -10.00 -10.04 5.85
C ARG A 13 -10.36 -11.52 5.87
N GLN A 14 -11.59 -11.83 6.26
CA GLN A 14 -12.08 -13.21 6.29
C GLN A 14 -12.02 -13.88 4.91
N GLU A 15 -12.30 -13.10 3.87
CA GLU A 15 -12.38 -13.59 2.49
C GLU A 15 -11.01 -13.65 1.82
N GLY A 16 -10.03 -12.86 2.26
CA GLY A 16 -8.70 -12.78 1.66
C GLY A 16 -7.91 -11.55 2.09
N THR A 17 -6.77 -11.30 1.45
CA THR A 17 -5.88 -10.17 1.75
C THR A 17 -5.88 -9.15 0.62
N GLY A 18 -6.04 -7.87 0.97
CA GLY A 18 -5.76 -6.76 0.07
C GLY A 18 -4.37 -6.20 0.36
N ALA A 19 -3.57 -5.93 -0.68
CA ALA A 19 -2.21 -5.44 -0.57
C ALA A 19 -2.01 -4.18 -1.42
N VAL A 20 -1.72 -3.05 -0.78
CA VAL A 20 -1.28 -1.84 -1.49
C VAL A 20 0.25 -1.81 -1.56
N VAL A 21 0.76 -1.53 -2.75
CA VAL A 21 2.19 -1.45 -3.05
C VAL A 21 2.54 -0.03 -3.46
N ALA A 22 3.55 0.55 -2.82
CA ALA A 22 4.15 1.83 -3.21
C ALA A 22 5.62 1.62 -3.57
N VAL A 23 6.06 2.25 -4.67
CA VAL A 23 7.43 2.15 -5.18
C VAL A 23 8.06 3.55 -5.20
N ALA A 24 9.39 3.63 -5.02
CA ALA A 24 10.14 4.88 -4.91
C ALA A 24 10.04 5.81 -6.13
N ASP A 25 9.69 5.27 -7.31
CA ASP A 25 9.38 6.04 -8.51
C ASP A 25 7.99 6.69 -8.48
N GLY A 26 7.23 6.51 -7.38
CA GLY A 26 5.87 6.97 -7.18
C GLY A 26 4.80 6.09 -7.83
N SER A 27 5.17 4.93 -8.37
CA SER A 27 4.21 3.92 -8.84
C SER A 27 3.44 3.32 -7.66
N VAL A 28 2.15 3.09 -7.87
CA VAL A 28 1.24 2.57 -6.85
C VAL A 28 0.29 1.55 -7.47
N GLY A 29 0.07 0.45 -6.77
CA GLY A 29 -0.91 -0.56 -7.13
C GLY A 29 -1.63 -1.15 -5.91
N LEU A 30 -2.80 -1.72 -6.14
CA LEU A 30 -3.57 -2.49 -5.16
C LEU A 30 -3.85 -3.87 -5.75
N TYR A 31 -3.63 -4.91 -4.96
CA TYR A 31 -3.85 -6.31 -5.34
C TYR A 31 -4.70 -7.00 -4.29
N SER A 32 -5.40 -8.06 -4.70
CA SER A 32 -6.27 -8.85 -3.84
C SER A 32 -6.05 -10.34 -4.08
N THR A 33 -6.00 -11.13 -3.01
CA THR A 33 -5.86 -12.59 -3.12
C THR A 33 -7.13 -13.29 -3.61
N VAL A 34 -8.28 -12.61 -3.58
CA VAL A 34 -9.56 -13.11 -4.12
C VAL A 34 -9.87 -12.56 -5.51
N GLY A 35 -8.89 -11.93 -6.15
CA GLY A 35 -9.04 -11.30 -7.46
C GLY A 35 -9.39 -9.81 -7.39
N GLY A 36 -9.10 -9.13 -8.49
CA GLY A 36 -9.17 -7.68 -8.61
C GLY A 36 -7.82 -7.00 -8.36
N ALA A 37 -7.57 -5.92 -9.10
CA ALA A 37 -6.41 -5.07 -8.92
C ALA A 37 -6.73 -3.63 -9.38
N ILE A 38 -6.01 -2.66 -8.82
CA ILE A 38 -5.91 -1.31 -9.37
C ILE A 38 -4.45 -1.10 -9.74
N VAL A 39 -4.20 -0.88 -11.04
CA VAL A 39 -2.85 -0.68 -11.59
C VAL A 39 -2.74 0.76 -12.08
N GLY A 40 -1.58 1.38 -11.86
CA GLY A 40 -1.32 2.75 -12.31
C GLY A 40 -1.95 3.83 -11.42
N ALA A 41 -2.31 3.50 -10.17
CA ALA A 41 -2.89 4.47 -9.24
C ALA A 41 -1.93 5.66 -8.96
N GLY A 42 -0.62 5.46 -9.14
CA GLY A 42 0.39 6.51 -9.02
C GLY A 42 0.38 7.57 -10.14
N ALA A 43 -0.44 7.40 -11.18
CA ALA A 43 -0.68 8.44 -12.18
C ALA A 43 -1.51 9.60 -11.61
N ASP A 44 -2.32 9.34 -10.58
CA ASP A 44 -3.01 10.39 -9.84
C ASP A 44 -2.02 11.12 -8.91
N PRO A 45 -1.85 12.46 -9.03
CA PRO A 45 -0.86 13.20 -8.24
C PRO A 45 -1.05 13.11 -6.74
N ARG A 46 -2.30 13.02 -6.26
CA ARG A 46 -2.61 12.88 -4.83
C ARG A 46 -2.16 11.52 -4.33
N THR A 47 -2.51 10.47 -5.04
CA THR A 47 -2.12 9.09 -4.71
C THR A 47 -0.59 8.94 -4.70
N ARG A 48 0.09 9.49 -5.71
CA ARG A 48 1.56 9.55 -5.77
C ARG A 48 2.16 10.26 -4.55
N ALA A 49 1.64 11.43 -4.19
CA ALA A 49 2.14 12.19 -3.04
C ALA A 49 1.99 11.42 -1.72
N VAL A 50 0.83 10.78 -1.50
CA VAL A 50 0.57 9.97 -0.31
C VAL A 50 1.49 8.73 -0.28
N ALA A 51 1.73 8.10 -1.42
CA ALA A 51 2.65 6.96 -1.51
C ALA A 51 4.09 7.31 -1.13
N LEU A 52 4.58 8.47 -1.55
CA LEU A 52 5.90 8.95 -1.15
C LEU A 52 5.97 9.28 0.35
N THR A 53 4.87 9.74 0.95
CA THR A 53 4.77 9.93 2.41
C THR A 53 4.79 8.59 3.15
N PHE A 54 4.08 7.59 2.63
CA PHE A 54 4.09 6.23 3.17
C PHE A 54 5.50 5.64 3.14
N LEU A 55 6.21 5.72 2.02
CA LEU A 55 7.60 5.24 1.93
C LEU A 55 8.54 5.94 2.93
N ARG A 56 8.40 7.25 3.14
CA ARG A 56 9.17 7.97 4.17
C ARG A 56 8.84 7.48 5.59
N ALA A 57 7.57 7.21 5.89
CA ALA A 57 7.17 6.69 7.20
C ALA A 57 7.72 5.27 7.45
N VAL A 58 7.75 4.43 6.42
CA VAL A 58 8.35 3.09 6.49
C VAL A 58 9.87 3.17 6.66
N GLU A 59 10.55 4.03 5.90
CA GLU A 59 11.99 4.29 6.04
C GLU A 59 12.36 4.71 7.48
N ALA A 60 11.59 5.62 8.07
CA ALA A 60 11.80 6.09 9.44
C ALA A 60 11.49 5.02 10.51
N SER A 61 10.72 3.99 10.15
CA SER A 61 10.35 2.89 11.03
C SER A 61 11.21 1.64 10.81
N LEU A 62 12.08 1.63 9.80
CA LEU A 62 12.76 0.43 9.31
C LEU A 62 13.50 -0.34 10.40
N ASP A 63 14.22 0.38 11.27
CA ASP A 63 15.02 -0.22 12.35
C ASP A 63 14.14 -0.83 13.47
N ARG A 64 12.83 -0.58 13.45
CA ARG A 64 11.82 -1.16 14.35
C ARG A 64 11.03 -2.30 13.70
N VAL A 65 11.20 -2.52 12.40
CA VAL A 65 10.56 -3.62 11.68
C VAL A 65 11.57 -4.77 11.59
N PRO A 66 11.28 -5.95 12.14
CA PRO A 66 12.19 -7.09 12.09
C PRO A 66 12.53 -7.50 10.66
N ILE A 67 13.76 -7.99 10.46
CA ILE A 67 14.15 -8.68 9.24
C ILE A 67 13.29 -9.94 9.10
N ALA A 68 12.80 -10.18 7.89
CA ALA A 68 11.91 -11.29 7.56
C ALA A 68 12.50 -12.14 6.43
N VAL A 69 12.63 -13.44 6.70
CA VAL A 69 12.98 -14.43 5.68
C VAL A 69 11.72 -14.84 4.92
N ASP A 70 10.60 -15.02 5.63
CA ASP A 70 9.31 -15.36 5.06
C ASP A 70 8.33 -14.17 5.11
N LEU A 71 7.42 -14.12 4.14
CA LEU A 71 6.39 -13.09 4.02
C LEU A 71 5.00 -13.75 3.93
N PRO A 72 4.50 -14.35 5.03
CA PRO A 72 3.13 -14.83 5.05
C PRO A 72 2.17 -13.64 4.91
N LEU A 73 1.04 -13.88 4.24
CA LEU A 73 -0.05 -12.92 4.13
C LEU A 73 -0.56 -12.53 5.51
N ALA A 74 -1.06 -11.29 5.66
CA ALA A 74 -1.78 -10.85 6.84
C ALA A 74 -3.00 -11.75 7.13
N GLY A 75 -3.15 -12.18 8.38
CA GLY A 75 -4.33 -12.91 8.82
C GLY A 75 -5.57 -12.01 8.93
N ALA A 76 -6.75 -12.61 9.07
CA ALA A 76 -7.99 -11.84 9.25
C ALA A 76 -7.91 -10.94 10.50
N GLY A 77 -8.17 -9.64 10.32
CA GLY A 77 -8.06 -8.64 11.40
C GLY A 77 -6.64 -8.12 11.63
N GLU A 78 -5.66 -8.60 10.86
CA GLU A 78 -4.29 -8.11 10.89
C GLU A 78 -4.01 -7.16 9.74
N TRP A 79 -3.08 -6.25 10.02
CA TRP A 79 -2.37 -5.47 9.02
C TRP A 79 -0.91 -5.91 9.04
N ALA A 80 -0.31 -6.10 7.86
CA ALA A 80 1.11 -6.37 7.75
C ALA A 80 1.80 -5.26 6.96
N LEU A 81 2.91 -4.76 7.50
CA LEU A 81 3.80 -3.83 6.84
C LEU A 81 5.03 -4.60 6.36
N ILE A 82 5.37 -4.44 5.08
CA ILE A 82 6.56 -5.03 4.47
C ILE A 82 7.40 -3.91 3.87
N ALA A 83 8.68 -3.84 4.26
CA ALA A 83 9.64 -2.91 3.67
C ALA A 83 10.65 -3.67 2.80
N LEU A 84 10.82 -3.24 1.55
CA LEU A 84 11.76 -3.81 0.60
C LEU A 84 12.95 -2.87 0.46
N THR A 85 14.14 -3.35 0.79
CA THR A 85 15.37 -2.53 0.81
C THR A 85 16.28 -2.84 -0.39
N HIS A 86 17.16 -1.89 -0.74
CA HIS A 86 18.11 -2.06 -1.85
C HIS A 86 19.19 -3.08 -1.49
N GLY A 87 19.23 -4.22 -2.22
CA GLY A 87 20.30 -5.23 -2.07
C GLY A 87 20.39 -5.87 -0.68
N GLY A 88 19.40 -5.61 0.18
CA GLY A 88 19.39 -5.97 1.59
C GLY A 88 18.17 -6.82 1.97
N PRO A 89 18.01 -7.12 3.27
CA PRO A 89 16.91 -7.92 3.75
C PRO A 89 15.56 -7.25 3.53
N ARG A 90 14.52 -8.08 3.49
CA ARG A 90 13.13 -7.64 3.59
C ARG A 90 12.78 -7.51 5.07
N HIS A 91 11.95 -6.55 5.42
CA HIS A 91 11.47 -6.37 6.78
C HIS A 91 9.96 -6.57 6.82
N ARG A 92 9.45 -7.22 7.87
CA ARG A 92 8.01 -7.42 8.04
C ARG A 92 7.59 -7.25 9.49
N ALA A 93 6.47 -6.57 9.70
CA ALA A 93 5.76 -6.56 10.97
C ALA A 93 4.26 -6.69 10.73
N ALA A 94 3.62 -7.64 11.40
CA ALA A 94 2.17 -7.74 11.47
C ALA A 94 1.67 -7.20 12.82
N ARG A 95 0.52 -6.55 12.81
CA ARG A 95 -0.18 -6.00 13.97
C ARG A 95 -1.67 -6.20 13.78
N THR A 96 -2.42 -6.34 14.87
CA THR A 96 -3.87 -6.20 14.77
C THR A 96 -4.22 -4.72 14.53
N VAL A 97 -5.41 -4.47 13.98
CA VAL A 97 -5.92 -3.11 13.77
C VAL A 97 -5.94 -2.31 15.08
N GLU A 98 -6.34 -2.95 16.17
CA GLU A 98 -6.47 -2.33 17.49
C GLU A 98 -5.12 -1.98 18.08
N ALA A 99 -4.11 -2.84 17.89
CA ALA A 99 -2.76 -2.59 18.40
C ALA A 99 -2.15 -1.35 17.76
N VAL A 100 -2.20 -1.29 16.43
CA VAL A 100 -1.55 -0.20 15.68
C VAL A 100 -2.35 1.10 15.66
N ALA A 101 -3.63 1.07 16.03
CA ALA A 101 -4.43 2.27 16.22
C ALA A 101 -3.97 3.12 17.42
N LYS A 102 -3.21 2.55 18.36
CA LYS A 102 -2.66 3.28 19.50
C LYS A 102 -1.48 4.14 19.07
N ALA A 103 -1.48 5.40 19.48
CA ALA A 103 -0.47 6.39 19.07
C ALA A 103 0.94 6.10 19.61
N ASP A 104 1.06 5.24 20.64
CA ASP A 104 2.31 4.80 21.23
C ASP A 104 2.92 3.58 20.52
N ASP A 105 2.21 2.93 19.60
CA ASP A 105 2.80 1.85 18.80
C ASP A 105 3.92 2.44 17.92
N PRO A 106 5.13 1.87 17.95
CA PRO A 106 6.28 2.39 17.20
C PRO A 106 6.08 2.42 15.68
N LEU A 107 5.10 1.68 15.15
CA LEU A 107 4.77 1.60 13.74
C LEU A 107 3.48 2.37 13.39
N HIS A 108 2.83 3.01 14.37
CA HIS A 108 1.58 3.75 14.21
C HIS A 108 1.59 4.67 12.98
N THR A 109 2.64 5.48 12.82
CA THR A 109 2.78 6.41 11.69
C THR A 109 2.88 5.69 10.34
N ALA A 110 3.63 4.59 10.26
CA ALA A 110 3.80 3.84 9.01
C ALA A 110 2.48 3.18 8.59
N PHE A 111 1.78 2.54 9.52
CA PHE A 111 0.49 1.92 9.23
C PHE A 111 -0.59 2.96 8.89
N ASN A 112 -0.66 4.08 9.62
CA ASN A 112 -1.61 5.14 9.29
C ASN A 112 -1.32 5.78 7.93
N SER A 113 -0.06 6.05 7.59
CA SER A 113 0.25 6.56 6.26
C SER A 113 -0.10 5.55 5.16
N GLY A 114 -0.01 4.25 5.44
CA GLY A 114 -0.47 3.21 4.54
C GLY A 114 -2.01 3.15 4.42
N ARG A 115 -2.74 3.36 5.53
CA ARG A 115 -4.21 3.50 5.53
C ARG A 115 -4.66 4.67 4.65
N GLU A 116 -4.01 5.81 4.79
CA GLU A 116 -4.27 6.99 3.95
C GLU A 116 -4.03 6.68 2.47
N LEU A 117 -2.98 5.92 2.14
CA LEU A 117 -2.74 5.49 0.78
C LEU A 117 -3.86 4.57 0.26
N LEU A 118 -4.31 3.60 1.07
CA LEU A 118 -5.43 2.74 0.71
C LEU A 118 -6.70 3.55 0.45
N ILE A 119 -7.01 4.53 1.31
CA ILE A 119 -8.15 5.45 1.13
C ILE A 119 -8.03 6.24 -0.17
N ALA A 120 -6.84 6.80 -0.46
CA ALA A 120 -6.61 7.57 -1.69
C ALA A 120 -6.84 6.71 -2.95
N ILE A 121 -6.38 5.46 -2.95
CA ILE A 121 -6.59 4.52 -4.06
C ILE A 121 -8.07 4.15 -4.18
N SER A 122 -8.75 3.84 -3.08
CA SER A 122 -10.18 3.51 -3.10
C SER A 122 -11.03 4.65 -3.69
N ALA A 123 -10.66 5.90 -3.44
CA ALA A 123 -11.33 7.06 -4.03
C ALA A 123 -11.22 7.13 -5.56
N LEU A 124 -10.23 6.47 -6.18
CA LEU A 124 -10.11 6.40 -7.64
C LEU A 124 -11.19 5.50 -8.26
N GLY A 125 -11.53 4.40 -7.59
CA GLY A 125 -12.58 3.47 -8.02
C GLY A 125 -14.01 3.96 -7.74
N SER A 126 -14.16 4.98 -6.89
CA SER A 126 -15.45 5.62 -6.58
C SER A 126 -15.74 6.86 -7.43
N LYS A 127 -14.96 7.13 -8.49
CA LYS A 127 -15.33 8.17 -9.46
C LYS A 127 -16.69 7.78 -10.06
N PRO A 128 -17.73 8.65 -9.98
CA PRO A 128 -18.96 8.40 -10.71
C PRO A 128 -18.60 8.32 -12.20
N ASP A 129 -19.15 7.33 -12.91
CA ASP A 129 -18.99 7.15 -14.36
C ASP A 129 -19.29 8.47 -15.08
N GLY A 130 -18.23 9.21 -15.37
CA GLY A 130 -18.26 10.47 -16.07
C GLY A 130 -17.74 10.24 -17.48
N ASP A 131 -18.65 10.33 -18.44
CA ASP A 131 -18.45 10.27 -19.90
C ASP A 131 -18.13 8.88 -20.50
N VAL A 132 -19.19 8.05 -20.59
CA VAL A 132 -19.41 7.28 -21.84
C VAL A 132 -19.83 8.29 -22.93
N ARG A 133 -18.86 8.99 -23.54
CA ARG A 133 -19.09 9.74 -24.77
C ARG A 133 -18.54 9.00 -25.98
N GLN A 134 -19.49 8.33 -26.62
CA GLN A 134 -19.65 8.12 -28.05
C GLN A 134 -18.50 7.44 -28.80
N SER A 135 -18.73 6.15 -29.05
CA SER A 135 -18.38 5.55 -30.33
C SER A 135 -18.92 6.43 -31.48
N ARG A 136 -18.02 7.17 -32.12
CA ARG A 136 -18.19 7.53 -33.53
C ARG A 136 -17.06 6.89 -34.29
N SER A 137 -17.42 5.82 -34.97
CA SER A 137 -16.74 5.29 -36.14
C SER A 137 -16.29 6.41 -37.08
N SER A 138 -15.02 6.41 -37.45
CA SER A 138 -14.67 6.52 -38.87
C SER A 138 -13.23 6.10 -39.16
N PRO A 139 -13.00 5.60 -40.40
CA PRO A 139 -11.84 4.85 -40.78
C PRO A 139 -10.75 5.78 -41.30
N PHE A 140 -9.51 5.51 -40.93
CA PHE A 140 -8.35 5.56 -41.81
C PHE A 140 -7.33 4.56 -41.28
#